data_AF-A0A8U0QQM5-F1
#
_entry.id   AF-A0A8U0QQM5-F1
#
_cell.length_a   1.000
_cell.length_b   1.000
_cell.length_c   1.000
_cell.angle_alpha   90.00
_cell.angle_beta   90.00
_cell.angle_gamma   90.00
#
_symmetry.space_group_name_H-M   'P 1'
#
loop_
_entity.id
_entity.type
_entity.pdbx_description
1 polymer ?
#
loop_
_entity_poly.entity_id
_entity_poly.type
_entity_poly.pdbx_seq_one_letter_code
_entity_poly.pdbx_strand_id
1 'polypeptide(L)'
;MDQMGAELWRFVKNLLTSLRAVSELQNHAIRQRHRAQLVITTKVSNGQAFYWLSQLRHRWDEQQRHCMANICDVQFFYSYQYLGNTPRLVITPSLTGQCYITPTQSLHLTKSGAPAGPAGTGKTDTTKALGGALGIMVYVFNCSEQMDYKSIGNIFKGLDWSLGLLDEFNRISVEGLSVVAV
;
A
#
# COMPACT_ATOMS: atom_id res chain seq x y z
N MET A 1 -37.41 0.68 -26.07
CA MET A 1 -36.19 -0.16 -26.13
C MET A 1 -35.18 0.17 -25.03
N ASP A 2 -35.32 1.27 -24.26
CA ASP A 2 -34.26 1.71 -23.33
C ASP A 2 -34.27 1.08 -21.93
N GLN A 3 -35.40 0.55 -21.44
CA GLN A 3 -35.50 0.09 -20.05
C GLN A 3 -34.92 -1.32 -19.85
N MET A 4 -35.23 -2.24 -20.77
CA MET A 4 -34.70 -3.62 -20.75
C MET A 4 -33.18 -3.65 -20.99
N GLY A 5 -32.65 -2.75 -21.84
CA GLY A 5 -31.21 -2.59 -22.05
C GLY A 5 -30.49 -2.07 -20.80
N ALA A 6 -31.09 -1.10 -20.09
CA ALA A 6 -30.54 -0.57 -18.85
C ALA A 6 -30.54 -1.59 -17.70
N GLU A 7 -31.58 -2.42 -17.59
CA GLU A 7 -31.65 -3.50 -16.60
C GLU A 7 -30.63 -4.61 -16.86
N LEU A 8 -30.49 -5.05 -18.11
CA LEU A 8 -29.48 -6.02 -18.51
C LEU A 8 -28.07 -5.48 -18.25
N TRP A 9 -27.81 -4.22 -18.59
CA TRP A 9 -26.54 -3.56 -18.32
C TRP A 9 -26.22 -3.50 -16.82
N ARG A 10 -27.20 -3.14 -15.99
CA ARG A 10 -27.05 -3.09 -14.53
C ARG A 10 -26.80 -4.48 -13.96
N PHE A 11 -27.48 -5.50 -14.46
CA PHE A 11 -27.24 -6.90 -14.06
C PHE A 11 -25.81 -7.35 -14.39
N VAL A 12 -25.36 -7.11 -15.63
CA VAL A 12 -23.99 -7.44 -16.07
C VAL A 12 -22.95 -6.69 -15.23
N LYS A 13 -23.15 -5.39 -14.99
CA LYS A 13 -22.24 -4.58 -14.17
C LYS A 13 -22.14 -5.10 -12.73
N ASN A 14 -23.27 -5.47 -12.13
CA ASN A 14 -23.30 -6.05 -10.79
C ASN A 14 -22.58 -7.40 -10.75
N LEU A 15 -22.84 -8.29 -11.72
CA LEU A 15 -22.19 -9.58 -11.81
C LEU A 15 -20.66 -9.44 -11.92
N LEU A 16 -20.18 -8.55 -12.81
CA LEU A 16 -18.76 -8.27 -12.96
C LEU A 16 -18.13 -7.70 -11.69
N THR A 17 -18.86 -6.83 -10.98
CA THR A 17 -18.38 -6.24 -9.71
C THR A 17 -18.25 -7.31 -8.63
N SER A 18 -19.24 -8.20 -8.52
CA SER A 18 -19.22 -9.32 -7.58
C SER A 18 -18.10 -10.32 -7.89
N LEU A 19 -17.89 -10.66 -9.17
CA LEU A 19 -16.80 -11.55 -9.58
C LEU A 19 -15.43 -10.97 -9.26
N ARG A 20 -15.23 -9.66 -9.49
CA ARG A 20 -14.01 -8.96 -9.10
C ARG A 20 -13.79 -9.01 -7.59
N ALA A 21 -14.82 -8.76 -6.79
CA ALA A 21 -14.71 -8.84 -5.33
C ALA A 21 -14.28 -10.24 -4.86
N VAL A 22 -14.85 -11.30 -5.43
CA VAL A 22 -14.46 -12.69 -5.13
C VAL A 22 -13.01 -12.94 -5.49
N SER A 23 -12.57 -12.53 -6.68
CA SER A 23 -11.18 -12.69 -7.11
C SER A 23 -10.19 -11.96 -6.20
N GLU A 24 -10.52 -10.76 -5.74
CA GLU A 24 -9.65 -9.99 -4.84
C GLU A 24 -9.61 -10.56 -3.42
N LEU A 25 -10.70 -11.16 -2.95
CA LEU A 25 -10.72 -11.86 -1.66
C LEU A 25 -9.89 -13.15 -1.68
N GLN A 26 -9.78 -13.83 -2.84
CA GLN A 26 -8.92 -15.01 -2.98
C GLN A 26 -7.44 -14.68 -2.70
N ASN A 27 -6.97 -13.47 -3.00
CA ASN A 27 -5.58 -13.06 -2.75
C ASN A 27 -5.20 -13.17 -1.27
N HIS A 28 -6.12 -12.89 -0.34
CA HIS A 28 -5.86 -13.06 1.09
C HIS A 28 -5.71 -14.53 1.48
N ALA A 29 -6.55 -15.42 0.95
CA ALA A 29 -6.46 -16.85 1.21
C ALA A 29 -5.16 -17.46 0.66
N ILE A 30 -4.78 -17.08 -0.57
CA ILE A 30 -3.52 -17.50 -1.20
C ILE A 30 -2.32 -17.04 -0.36
N ARG A 31 -2.33 -15.80 0.13
CA ARG A 31 -1.26 -15.24 0.97
C ARG A 31 -1.06 -16.06 2.25
N GLN A 32 -2.14 -16.41 2.95
CA GLN A 32 -2.04 -17.21 4.18
C GLN A 32 -1.46 -18.60 3.91
N ARG A 33 -1.92 -19.25 2.83
CA ARG A 33 -1.38 -20.56 2.40
C ARG A 33 0.10 -20.47 2.06
N HIS A 34 0.49 -19.46 1.28
CA HIS A 34 1.89 -19.26 0.88
C HIS A 34 2.78 -19.04 2.10
N ARG A 35 2.36 -18.17 3.04
CA ARG A 35 3.06 -17.95 4.31
C ARG A 35 3.23 -19.23 5.12
N ALA A 36 2.19 -20.05 5.25
CA ALA A 36 2.28 -21.33 5.97
C ALA A 36 3.29 -22.28 5.30
N GLN A 37 3.24 -22.41 3.97
CA GLN A 37 4.18 -23.24 3.22
C GLN A 37 5.63 -22.77 3.41
N LEU A 38 5.85 -21.45 3.37
CA LEU A 38 7.18 -20.88 3.55
C LEU A 38 7.72 -21.07 4.97
N VAL A 39 6.90 -20.94 6.01
CA VAL A 39 7.28 -21.23 7.40
C VAL A 39 7.75 -22.68 7.55
N ILE A 40 7.06 -23.61 6.89
CA ILE A 40 7.44 -25.04 6.88
C ILE A 40 8.77 -25.25 6.15
N THR A 41 8.92 -24.70 4.94
CA THR A 41 10.14 -24.85 4.13
C THR A 41 11.37 -24.23 4.80
N THR A 42 11.21 -23.08 5.45
CA THR A 42 12.30 -22.37 6.15
C THR A 42 12.56 -22.91 7.56
N LYS A 43 11.78 -23.92 8.01
CA LYS A 43 11.89 -24.55 9.34
C LYS A 43 11.89 -23.53 10.48
N VAL A 44 11.04 -22.51 10.38
CA VAL A 44 10.92 -21.50 11.43
C VAL A 44 10.27 -22.11 12.66
N SER A 45 11.04 -22.26 13.73
CA SER A 45 10.62 -22.85 15.01
C SER A 45 10.30 -21.81 16.09
N ASN A 46 10.66 -20.55 15.86
CA ASN A 46 10.52 -19.47 16.84
C ASN A 46 9.72 -18.29 16.26
N GLY A 47 8.78 -17.76 17.05
CA GLY A 47 8.04 -16.54 16.72
C GLY A 47 8.90 -15.27 16.66
N GLN A 48 10.13 -15.31 17.16
CA GLN A 48 11.12 -14.23 17.03
C GLN A 48 12.00 -14.36 15.77
N ALA A 49 11.77 -15.37 14.93
CA ALA A 49 12.52 -15.48 13.69
C ALA A 49 12.24 -14.28 12.78
N PHE A 50 13.30 -13.67 12.23
CA PHE A 50 13.19 -12.51 11.34
C PHE A 50 12.24 -12.77 10.16
N TYR A 51 12.23 -14.00 9.63
CA TYR A 51 11.31 -14.37 8.56
C TYR A 51 9.83 -14.21 8.98
N TRP A 52 9.48 -14.61 10.20
CA TRP A 52 8.14 -14.40 10.72
C TRP A 52 7.87 -12.92 10.93
N LEU A 53 8.78 -12.23 11.61
CA LEU A 53 8.66 -10.83 11.99
C LEU A 53 8.54 -9.89 10.78
N SER A 54 9.27 -10.17 9.69
CA SER A 54 9.27 -9.39 8.44
C SER A 54 7.94 -9.38 7.67
N GLN A 55 7.00 -10.28 8.00
CA GLN A 55 5.68 -10.26 7.38
C GLN A 55 4.80 -9.17 8.01
N LEU A 56 4.02 -8.45 7.21
CA LEU A 56 2.97 -7.57 7.73
C LEU A 56 1.83 -8.41 8.31
N ARG A 57 1.48 -8.16 9.57
CA ARG A 57 0.47 -8.91 10.32
C ARG A 57 -0.53 -7.94 10.96
N HIS A 58 -1.81 -8.21 10.78
CA HIS A 58 -2.88 -7.53 11.50
C HIS A 58 -3.22 -8.33 12.75
N ARG A 59 -3.28 -7.67 13.89
CA ARG A 59 -3.78 -8.22 15.14
C ARG A 59 -4.87 -7.32 15.69
N TRP A 60 -5.91 -7.91 16.25
CA TRP A 60 -6.89 -7.16 17.02
C TRP A 60 -6.38 -7.04 18.46
N ASP A 61 -6.33 -5.82 18.98
CA ASP A 61 -6.01 -5.54 20.38
C ASP A 61 -7.31 -5.34 21.15
N GLU A 62 -7.61 -6.23 22.09
CA GLU A 62 -8.85 -6.17 22.88
C GLU A 62 -8.87 -5.00 23.87
N GLN A 63 -7.70 -4.60 24.40
CA GLN A 63 -7.61 -3.53 25.38
C GLN A 63 -7.83 -2.16 24.71
N GLN A 64 -7.16 -1.95 23.58
CA GLN A 64 -7.29 -0.71 22.80
C GLN A 64 -8.51 -0.71 21.88
N ARG A 65 -9.19 -1.87 21.71
CA ARG A 65 -10.29 -2.10 20.76
C ARG A 65 -9.95 -1.62 19.35
N HIS A 66 -8.72 -1.91 18.92
CA HIS A 66 -8.18 -1.41 17.67
C HIS A 66 -7.42 -2.49 16.91
N CYS A 67 -7.45 -2.41 15.58
CA CYS A 67 -6.62 -3.24 14.72
C CYS A 67 -5.21 -2.64 14.65
N MET A 68 -4.22 -3.43 15.02
CA MET A 68 -2.81 -3.07 14.94
C MET A 68 -2.18 -3.78 13.74
N ALA A 69 -1.45 -3.02 12.93
CA ALA A 69 -0.60 -3.54 11.87
C ALA A 69 0.85 -3.63 12.38
N ASN A 70 1.41 -4.84 12.39
CA ASN A 70 2.74 -5.14 12.90
C ASN A 70 3.65 -5.64 11.80
N ILE A 71 4.87 -5.11 11.75
CA ILE A 71 5.92 -5.56 10.86
C ILE A 71 7.26 -5.30 11.54
N CYS A 72 8.13 -6.32 11.56
CA CYS A 72 9.34 -6.32 12.35
C CYS A 72 9.05 -5.93 13.82
N ASP A 73 9.72 -4.90 14.31
CA ASP A 73 9.62 -4.27 15.62
C ASP A 73 8.61 -3.11 15.67
N VAL A 74 8.05 -2.71 14.53
CA VAL A 74 7.14 -1.55 14.42
C VAL A 74 5.67 -1.96 14.55
N GLN A 75 4.88 -1.08 15.15
CA GLN A 75 3.44 -1.22 15.30
C GLN A 75 2.72 0.06 14.88
N PHE A 76 1.69 -0.09 14.05
CA PHE A 76 0.83 1.01 13.60
C PHE A 76 -0.63 0.76 13.96
N PHE A 77 -1.35 1.83 14.27
CA PHE A 77 -2.80 1.82 14.27
C PHE A 77 -3.31 1.75 12.84
N TYR A 78 -4.25 0.84 12.55
CA TYR A 78 -4.91 0.80 11.26
C TYR A 78 -5.79 2.05 11.10
N SER A 79 -5.71 2.78 9.99
CA SER A 79 -6.37 4.09 9.87
C SER A 79 -7.82 4.05 9.37
N TYR A 80 -8.36 2.86 9.06
CA TYR A 80 -9.76 2.64 8.69
C TYR A 80 -10.31 3.48 7.53
N GLN A 81 -9.45 4.03 6.65
CA GLN A 81 -9.93 4.76 5.48
C GLN A 81 -10.56 3.78 4.49
N TYR A 82 -11.69 4.20 3.91
CA TYR A 82 -12.37 3.39 2.90
C TYR A 82 -11.66 3.49 1.56
N LEU A 83 -11.17 2.35 1.07
CA LEU A 83 -10.41 2.25 -0.19
C LEU A 83 -11.24 1.64 -1.34
N GLY A 84 -12.39 1.04 -1.02
CA GLY A 84 -13.17 0.25 -1.97
C GLY A 84 -12.50 -1.09 -2.33
N ASN A 85 -13.01 -1.72 -3.40
CA ASN A 85 -12.46 -2.97 -3.92
C ASN A 85 -11.37 -2.69 -4.96
N THR A 86 -10.16 -2.35 -4.48
CA THR A 86 -8.99 -2.13 -5.33
C THR A 86 -8.29 -3.45 -5.66
N PRO A 87 -7.65 -3.56 -6.83
CA PRO A 87 -6.79 -4.70 -7.15
C PRO A 87 -5.73 -4.93 -6.07
N ARG A 88 -5.56 -6.18 -5.63
CA ARG A 88 -4.58 -6.54 -4.60
C ARG A 88 -3.37 -7.19 -5.23
N LEU A 89 -2.21 -6.66 -4.90
CA LEU A 89 -0.94 -7.23 -5.32
C LEU A 89 -0.66 -8.54 -4.57
N VAL A 90 -0.20 -9.55 -5.30
CA VAL A 90 0.23 -10.83 -4.72
C VAL A 90 1.56 -10.62 -4.02
N ILE A 91 1.52 -10.62 -2.69
CA ILE A 91 2.71 -10.35 -1.86
C ILE A 91 3.54 -11.63 -1.75
N THR A 92 4.79 -11.56 -2.21
CA THR A 92 5.81 -12.61 -2.06
C THR A 92 6.84 -12.19 -1.01
N PRO A 93 7.53 -13.15 -0.34
CA PRO A 93 8.51 -12.82 0.69
C PRO A 93 9.65 -11.90 0.24
N SER A 94 10.10 -12.02 -1.02
CA SER A 94 11.15 -11.12 -1.54
C SER A 94 10.64 -9.69 -1.69
N LEU A 95 9.39 -9.52 -2.11
CA LEU A 95 8.74 -8.22 -2.24
C LEU A 95 8.39 -7.61 -0.87
N THR A 96 7.94 -8.42 0.10
CA THR A 96 7.66 -7.96 1.47
C THR A 96 8.92 -7.41 2.15
N GLY A 97 10.06 -8.09 1.95
CA GLY A 97 11.32 -7.75 2.62
C GLY A 97 11.86 -6.36 2.26
N GLN A 98 11.85 -5.99 0.97
CA GLN A 98 12.42 -4.71 0.54
C GLN A 98 11.40 -3.59 0.47
N CYS A 99 10.15 -3.89 0.11
CA CYS A 99 9.18 -2.84 -0.22
C CYS A 99 8.17 -2.56 0.90
N TYR A 100 8.04 -3.41 1.93
CA TYR A 100 7.19 -3.13 3.09
C TYR A 100 8.02 -2.76 4.32
N ILE A 101 9.11 -3.49 4.60
CA ILE A 101 9.94 -3.21 5.80
C ILE A 101 10.54 -1.81 5.73
N THR A 102 11.26 -1.46 4.65
CA THR A 102 11.95 -0.17 4.59
C THR A 102 11.00 1.02 4.72
N PRO A 103 9.88 1.10 3.96
CA PRO A 103 8.96 2.21 4.13
C PRO A 103 8.32 2.24 5.51
N THR A 104 7.93 1.09 6.08
CA THR A 104 7.33 1.08 7.42
C THR A 104 8.31 1.52 8.51
N GLN A 105 9.59 1.18 8.39
CA GLN A 105 10.63 1.72 9.28
C GLN A 105 10.82 3.23 9.10
N SER A 106 10.84 3.73 7.85
CA SER A 106 10.88 5.17 7.59
C SER A 106 9.68 5.90 8.19
N LEU A 107 8.46 5.37 8.01
CA LEU A 107 7.25 5.94 8.60
C LEU A 107 7.31 5.99 10.13
N HIS A 108 7.83 4.93 10.77
CA HIS A 108 8.00 4.90 12.23
C HIS A 108 8.92 6.01 12.74
N LEU A 109 9.95 6.33 11.96
CA LEU A 109 10.90 7.42 12.25
C LEU A 109 10.40 8.80 11.80
N THR A 110 9.15 8.91 11.35
CA THR A 110 8.59 10.15 10.77
C THR A 110 9.45 10.68 9.62
N LYS A 111 9.97 9.77 8.78
CA LYS A 111 10.74 10.06 7.58
C LYS A 111 10.00 9.55 6.35
N SER A 112 10.16 10.26 5.23
CA SER A 112 9.74 9.78 3.92
C SER A 112 10.70 8.70 3.41
N GLY A 113 10.18 7.75 2.65
CA GLY A 113 10.98 6.74 1.96
C GLY A 113 11.07 7.03 0.46
N ALA A 114 12.19 6.67 -0.16
CA ALA A 114 12.39 6.77 -1.61
C ALA A 114 12.66 5.38 -2.20
N PRO A 115 11.61 4.61 -2.57
CA PRO A 115 11.80 3.35 -3.27
C PRO A 115 12.41 3.62 -4.65
N ALA A 116 13.67 3.22 -4.86
CA ALA A 116 14.36 3.37 -6.13
C ALA A 116 14.32 2.07 -6.94
N GLY A 117 14.21 2.19 -8.26
CA GLY A 117 14.27 1.07 -9.19
C GLY A 117 13.76 1.43 -10.59
N PRO A 118 13.98 0.58 -11.62
CA PRO A 118 13.55 0.84 -12.99
C PRO A 118 12.04 1.07 -13.14
N ALA A 119 11.61 1.72 -14.22
CA ALA A 119 10.19 1.85 -14.55
C ALA A 119 9.54 0.47 -14.70
N GLY A 120 8.27 0.34 -14.28
CA GLY A 120 7.52 -0.91 -14.41
C GLY A 120 7.84 -2.00 -13.37
N THR A 121 8.69 -1.75 -12.38
CA THR A 121 9.02 -2.74 -11.33
C THR A 121 8.03 -2.77 -10.15
N GLY A 122 6.84 -2.20 -10.31
CA GLY A 122 5.76 -2.27 -9.31
C GLY A 122 5.97 -1.43 -8.05
N LYS A 123 6.88 -0.44 -8.02
CA LYS A 123 7.15 0.42 -6.85
C LYS A 123 5.90 1.16 -6.37
N THR A 124 5.21 1.82 -7.30
CA THR A 124 3.98 2.56 -7.05
C THR A 124 2.86 1.65 -6.56
N ASP A 125 2.65 0.52 -7.23
CA ASP A 125 1.62 -0.45 -6.85
C ASP A 125 1.91 -1.09 -5.49
N THR A 126 3.19 -1.33 -5.17
CA THR A 126 3.58 -1.88 -3.88
C THR A 126 3.35 -0.88 -2.75
N THR A 127 3.61 0.41 -2.98
CA THR A 127 3.34 1.49 -2.01
C THR A 127 1.84 1.66 -1.79
N LYS A 128 1.02 1.62 -2.86
CA LYS A 128 -0.45 1.59 -2.76
C LYS A 128 -0.94 0.39 -1.98
N ALA A 129 -0.38 -0.80 -2.23
CA ALA A 129 -0.74 -2.01 -1.51
C ALA A 129 -0.38 -1.92 -0.01
N LEU A 130 0.76 -1.31 0.33
CA LEU A 130 1.15 -1.06 1.73
C LEU A 130 0.18 -0.10 2.42
N GLY A 131 -0.10 1.06 1.81
CA GLY A 131 -1.08 2.01 2.38
C GLY A 131 -2.45 1.36 2.54
N GLY A 132 -2.85 0.54 1.56
CA GLY A 132 -4.09 -0.23 1.66
C GLY A 132 -4.10 -1.27 2.78
N ALA A 133 -2.94 -1.84 3.12
CA ALA A 133 -2.79 -2.72 4.26
C ALA A 133 -2.72 -1.97 5.60
N LEU A 134 -2.35 -0.68 5.62
CA LEU A 134 -2.41 0.18 6.80
C LEU A 134 -3.76 0.89 6.96
N GLY A 135 -4.64 0.80 5.96
CA GLY A 135 -5.91 1.51 5.94
C GLY A 135 -5.75 3.01 5.68
N ILE A 136 -4.68 3.39 4.97
CA ILE A 136 -4.34 4.76 4.62
C ILE A 136 -4.46 4.94 3.11
N MET A 137 -5.10 6.01 2.67
CA MET A 137 -5.21 6.37 1.27
C MET A 137 -3.86 6.88 0.76
N VAL A 138 -3.45 6.37 -0.40
CA VAL A 138 -2.21 6.72 -1.08
C VAL A 138 -2.53 7.55 -2.31
N TYR A 139 -2.11 8.80 -2.32
CA TYR A 139 -2.22 9.69 -3.48
C TYR A 139 -0.94 9.61 -4.30
N VAL A 140 -1.07 9.40 -5.60
CA VAL A 140 0.08 9.37 -6.52
C VAL A 140 0.04 10.63 -7.37
N PHE A 141 1.10 11.41 -7.27
CA PHE A 141 1.32 12.61 -8.08
C PHE A 141 2.38 12.29 -9.11
N ASN A 142 2.03 12.42 -10.39
CA ASN A 142 3.00 12.30 -11.45
C ASN A 142 3.77 13.62 -11.58
N CYS A 143 5.07 13.61 -11.29
CA CYS A 143 5.89 14.81 -11.34
C CYS A 143 6.26 15.16 -12.78
N SER A 144 6.27 16.46 -13.09
CA SER A 144 6.71 16.99 -14.38
C SER A 144 7.63 18.19 -14.17
N GLU A 145 8.34 18.58 -15.23
CA GLU A 145 9.22 19.75 -15.21
C GLU A 145 8.45 21.08 -15.00
N GLN A 146 7.14 21.11 -15.26
CA GLN A 146 6.30 22.29 -15.01
C GLN A 146 5.84 22.41 -13.55
N MET A 147 6.15 21.43 -12.70
CA MET A 147 5.71 21.42 -11.31
C MET A 147 6.53 22.44 -10.50
N ASP A 148 5.86 23.51 -10.06
CA ASP A 148 6.48 24.58 -9.26
C ASP A 148 6.42 24.29 -7.75
N TYR A 149 7.24 25.02 -6.98
CA TYR A 149 7.28 24.88 -5.51
C TYR A 149 5.92 25.17 -4.85
N LYS A 150 5.07 26.01 -5.46
CA LYS A 150 3.72 26.29 -4.96
C LYS A 150 2.80 25.09 -5.12
N SER A 151 2.84 24.42 -6.26
CA SER A 151 2.10 23.18 -6.50
C SER A 151 2.52 22.09 -5.52
N ILE A 152 3.83 21.90 -5.32
CA ILE A 152 4.37 20.93 -4.36
C ILE A 152 3.95 21.29 -2.93
N GLY A 153 4.05 22.56 -2.55
CA GLY A 153 3.59 23.04 -1.24
C GLY A 153 2.09 22.82 -1.01
N ASN A 154 1.26 22.98 -2.05
CA ASN A 154 -0.17 22.69 -1.98
C ASN A 154 -0.46 21.20 -1.86
N ILE A 155 0.33 20.34 -2.50
CA ILE A 155 0.26 18.89 -2.32
C ILE A 155 0.54 18.54 -0.85
N PHE A 156 1.65 19.01 -0.28
CA PHE A 156 2.00 18.72 1.11
C PHE A 156 0.96 19.22 2.11
N LYS A 157 0.35 20.39 1.88
CA LYS A 157 -0.76 20.88 2.71
C LYS A 157 -1.98 19.95 2.70
N GLY A 158 -2.20 19.20 1.63
CA GLY A 158 -3.29 18.23 1.52
C GLY A 158 -2.95 16.84 2.09
N LEU A 159 -1.68 16.56 2.36
CA LEU A 159 -1.18 15.29 2.86
C LEU A 159 -1.08 15.32 4.40
N ASP A 160 -2.22 15.39 5.08
CA ASP A 160 -2.27 15.29 6.54
C ASP A 160 -2.23 13.82 6.98
N TRP A 161 -3.38 13.14 6.90
CA TRP A 161 -3.53 11.72 7.29
C TRP A 161 -3.41 10.74 6.13
N SER A 162 -2.79 11.16 5.02
CA SER A 162 -2.65 10.35 3.80
C SER A 162 -1.20 10.27 3.35
N LEU A 163 -0.87 9.23 2.59
CA LEU A 163 0.47 9.05 2.06
C LEU A 163 0.55 9.60 0.63
N GLY A 164 1.47 10.54 0.41
CA GLY A 164 1.79 11.05 -0.92
C GLY A 164 2.96 10.27 -1.53
N LEU A 165 2.78 9.82 -2.78
CA LEU A 165 3.84 9.27 -3.60
C LEU A 165 4.09 10.21 -4.79
N LEU A 166 5.31 10.74 -4.87
CA LEU A 166 5.78 11.54 -6.00
C LEU A 166 6.42 10.59 -7.03
N ASP A 167 5.69 10.27 -8.08
CA ASP A 167 6.18 9.44 -9.19
C ASP A 167 7.00 10.31 -10.16
N GLU A 168 8.01 9.72 -10.79
CA GLU A 168 8.97 10.45 -11.64
C GLU A 168 9.59 11.69 -10.94
N PHE A 169 9.86 11.59 -9.63
CA PHE A 169 10.40 12.68 -8.79
C PHE A 169 11.61 13.39 -9.39
N ASN A 170 12.45 12.66 -10.14
CA ASN A 170 13.61 13.18 -10.84
C ASN A 170 13.29 14.16 -11.98
N ARG A 171 12.02 14.39 -12.31
CA ARG A 171 11.56 15.39 -13.29
C ARG A 171 11.31 16.78 -12.69
N ILE A 172 11.28 16.91 -11.37
CA ILE A 172 11.12 18.21 -10.71
C ILE A 172 12.40 19.02 -10.94
N SER A 173 12.26 20.31 -11.29
CA SER A 173 13.41 21.20 -11.46
C SER A 173 14.21 21.34 -10.16
N VAL A 174 15.52 21.52 -10.29
CA VAL A 174 16.43 21.69 -9.13
C VAL A 174 16.02 22.91 -8.29
N GLU A 175 15.52 23.96 -8.93
CA GLU A 175 15.00 25.17 -8.26
C GLU A 175 13.74 24.87 -7.45
N GLY A 176 12.82 24.05 -7.97
CA GLY A 176 11.63 23.62 -7.21
C GLY A 176 12.00 22.76 -6.01
N LEU A 177 12.99 21.86 -6.18
CA LEU A 177 13.47 20.99 -5.11
C LEU A 177 14.20 21.76 -4.00
N SER A 178 15.03 22.74 -4.34
CA SER A 178 15.81 23.49 -3.35
C SER A 178 14.91 24.29 -2.40
N VAL A 179 13.78 24.80 -2.88
CA VAL A 179 12.80 25.52 -2.06
C VAL A 179 12.04 24.59 -1.11
N VAL A 180 11.74 23.36 -1.53
CA VAL A 180 10.92 22.40 -0.79
C VAL A 180 11.75 21.54 0.18
N ALA A 181 13.06 21.44 -0.04
CA ALA A 181 13.97 20.68 0.82
C ALA A 181 14.22 21.33 2.21
N VAL A 182 13.72 22.55 2.43
CA VAL A 182 13.84 23.34 3.67
C VAL A 182 12.59 23.21 4.50
#